data_AF-A0A814UU67-F1
#
_entry.id   AF-A0A814UU67-F1
#
_cell.length_a   1.000
_cell.length_b   1.000
_cell.length_c   1.000
_cell.angle_alpha   90.00
_cell.angle_beta   90.00
_cell.angle_gamma   90.00
#
_symmetry.space_group_name_H-M   'P 1'
#
loop_
_entity.id
_entity.type
_entity.pdbx_description
1 polymer ?
#
loop_
_entity_poly.entity_id
_entity_poly.type
_entity_poly.pdbx_seq_one_letter_code
_entity_poly.pdbx_strand_id
1 'polypeptide(L)'
;MIRAYAQSDQRAWDVKLPQLAFALRTAINDSTGESPAFLMFGREPRLPIDVLFGSINPSDDHPANDRDVRVYRDRLTANLLPAFNFVRERLEIAQQNQQQNHPTTDIVEMCILSWAIL
;
A
#
# COMPACT_ATOMS: atom_id res chain seq x y z
N MET A 1 0.99 -13.70 1.87
CA MET A 1 2.11 -13.06 2.59
C MET A 1 2.16 -13.44 4.08
N ILE A 2 1.17 -13.08 4.90
CA ILE A 2 1.20 -13.32 6.36
C ILE A 2 1.35 -14.81 6.73
N ARG A 3 0.62 -15.71 6.05
CA ARG A 3 0.70 -17.16 6.27
C ARG A 3 2.11 -17.73 6.06
N ALA A 4 2.81 -17.28 5.01
CA ALA A 4 4.16 -17.75 4.70
C ALA A 4 5.18 -17.31 5.77
N TYR A 5 4.97 -16.14 6.35
CA TYR A 5 5.84 -15.60 7.39
C TYR A 5 5.64 -16.29 8.74
N ALA A 6 4.38 -16.61 9.08
CA ALA A 6 4.01 -17.33 10.30
C ALA A 6 4.35 -18.84 10.26
N GLN A 7 4.47 -19.45 9.08
CA GLN A 7 4.83 -20.88 8.94
C GLN A 7 6.23 -21.21 9.47
N SER A 8 7.17 -20.25 9.45
CA SER A 8 8.55 -20.47 9.89
C SER A 8 8.68 -20.68 11.41
N ASP A 9 7.89 -19.94 12.18
CA ASP A 9 7.84 -20.02 13.64
C ASP A 9 6.51 -19.45 14.12
N GLN A 10 5.53 -20.32 14.35
CA GLN A 10 4.20 -19.92 14.80
C GLN A 10 4.17 -19.40 16.24
N ARG A 11 5.26 -19.51 17.01
CA ARG A 11 5.32 -19.02 18.39
C ARG A 11 5.91 -17.62 18.51
N ALA A 12 6.67 -17.17 17.52
CA ALA A 12 7.31 -15.84 17.49
C ALA A 12 6.63 -14.85 16.51
N TRP A 13 5.39 -15.13 16.11
CA TRP A 13 4.68 -14.32 15.10
C TRP A 13 4.47 -12.87 15.57
N ASP A 14 4.31 -12.67 16.87
CA ASP A 14 4.15 -11.39 17.55
C ASP A 14 5.45 -10.57 17.54
N VAL A 15 6.58 -11.22 17.77
CA VAL A 15 7.92 -10.57 17.73
C VAL A 15 8.26 -10.12 16.31
N LYS A 16 7.88 -10.90 15.30
CA LYS A 16 8.15 -10.59 13.89
C LYS A 16 7.09 -9.67 13.27
N LEU A 17 5.96 -9.44 13.93
CA LEU A 17 4.85 -8.61 13.43
C LEU A 17 5.29 -7.18 13.07
N PRO A 18 6.12 -6.47 13.86
CA PRO A 18 6.57 -5.13 13.49
C PRO A 18 7.38 -5.08 12.20
N GLN A 19 8.18 -6.12 11.94
CA GLN A 19 9.00 -6.23 10.72
C GLN A 19 8.11 -6.45 9.49
N LEU A 20 7.11 -7.32 9.62
CA LEU A 20 6.12 -7.54 8.57
C LEU A 20 5.27 -6.29 8.31
N ALA A 21 4.83 -5.63 9.38
CA ALA A 21 4.06 -4.39 9.28
C ALA A 21 4.88 -3.28 8.62
N PHE A 22 6.17 -3.20 8.89
CA PHE A 22 7.06 -2.28 8.20
C PHE A 22 7.14 -2.60 6.71
N ALA A 23 7.44 -3.86 6.36
CA ALA A 23 7.52 -4.29 4.96
C ALA A 23 6.21 -4.02 4.19
N LEU A 24 5.06 -4.24 4.81
CA LEU A 24 3.76 -3.93 4.19
C LEU A 24 3.50 -2.44 4.02
N ARG A 25 4.03 -1.57 4.89
CA ARG A 25 3.86 -0.11 4.78
C ARG A 25 4.76 0.52 3.74
N THR A 26 5.93 -0.05 3.49
CA THR A 26 6.91 0.47 2.51
C THR A 26 6.85 -0.23 1.16
N ALA A 27 6.16 -1.37 1.05
CA ALA A 27 5.95 -2.03 -0.23
C ALA A 27 4.96 -1.24 -1.09
N ILE A 28 5.30 -1.09 -2.37
CA ILE A 28 4.37 -0.58 -3.38
C ILE A 28 3.24 -1.60 -3.53
N ASN A 29 1.99 -1.14 -3.44
CA ASN A 29 0.83 -1.98 -3.68
C ASN A 29 0.45 -1.90 -5.17
N ASP A 30 0.34 -3.05 -5.84
CA ASP A 30 0.02 -3.15 -7.27
C ASP A 30 -1.29 -2.44 -7.66
N SER A 31 -2.28 -2.43 -6.76
CA SER A 31 -3.58 -1.80 -7.03
C SER A 31 -3.52 -0.28 -6.94
N THR A 32 -2.66 0.27 -6.07
CA THR A 32 -2.55 1.71 -5.85
C THR A 32 -1.36 2.33 -6.57
N GLY A 33 -0.35 1.54 -6.92
CA GLY A 33 0.91 2.01 -7.51
C GLY A 33 1.82 2.76 -6.53
N GLU A 34 1.40 2.90 -5.27
CA GLU A 34 2.06 3.69 -4.23
C GLU A 34 2.17 2.90 -2.92
N SER A 35 3.15 3.25 -2.08
CA SER A 35 3.28 2.65 -0.75
C SER A 35 2.28 3.25 0.25
N PRO A 36 1.76 2.47 1.21
CA PRO A 36 0.92 3.01 2.27
C PRO A 36 1.59 4.10 3.12
N ALA A 37 2.90 3.99 3.36
CA ALA A 37 3.65 5.00 4.12
C ALA A 37 3.72 6.33 3.38
N PHE A 38 3.96 6.29 2.06
CA PHE A 38 3.97 7.48 1.22
C PHE A 38 2.59 8.16 1.21
N LEU A 39 1.50 7.41 1.04
CA LEU A 39 0.15 7.99 1.04
C LEU A 39 -0.27 8.59 2.39
N MET A 40 0.30 8.13 3.50
CA MET A 40 -0.02 8.65 4.83
C MET A 40 0.84 9.86 5.22
N PHE A 41 2.11 9.85 4.85
CA PHE A 41 3.10 10.82 5.35
C PHE A 41 3.72 11.70 4.26
N GLY A 42 3.41 11.45 2.98
CA GLY A 42 4.01 12.13 1.82
C GLY A 42 5.49 11.84 1.62
N ARG A 43 6.04 10.85 2.34
CA ARG A 43 7.44 10.43 2.31
C ARG A 43 7.58 8.99 2.78
N GLU A 44 8.70 8.37 2.42
CA GLU A 44 9.05 7.05 2.93
C GLU A 44 9.69 7.13 4.33
N PRO A 45 9.55 6.09 5.17
CA PRO A 45 10.19 6.06 6.47
C PRO A 45 11.69 5.83 6.31
N ARG A 46 12.51 6.67 6.96
CA ARG A 46 13.96 6.50 6.95
C ARG A 46 14.37 5.29 7.79
N LEU A 47 15.20 4.43 7.20
CA LEU A 47 15.80 3.30 7.90
C LEU A 47 17.00 3.75 8.75
N PRO A 48 17.36 3.01 9.80
CA PRO A 48 18.59 3.29 10.56
C PRO A 48 19.84 3.35 9.68
N ILE A 49 19.89 2.57 8.61
CA ILE A 49 20.99 2.58 7.64
C ILE A 49 21.03 3.89 6.84
N ASP A 50 19.87 4.43 6.45
CA ASP A 50 19.76 5.72 5.75
C ASP A 50 20.19 6.89 6.65
N VAL A 51 20.01 6.75 7.96
CA VAL A 51 20.48 7.74 8.93
C VAL A 51 22.01 7.68 9.08
N LEU A 52 22.59 6.48 9.10
CA LEU A 52 24.03 6.28 9.27
C LEU A 52 24.85 6.65 8.04
N PHE A 53 24.34 6.36 6.84
CA PHE A 53 25.06 6.57 5.58
C PHE A 53 24.53 7.76 4.75
N GLY A 54 23.45 8.40 5.21
CA GLY A 54 22.69 9.37 4.41
C GLY A 54 21.68 8.66 3.50
N SER A 55 20.54 9.30 3.25
CA SER A 55 19.56 8.77 2.29
C SER A 55 20.13 8.90 0.88
N ILE A 56 20.08 7.80 0.12
CA ILE A 56 20.47 7.78 -1.30
C ILE A 56 19.33 8.34 -2.18
N ASN A 57 18.11 8.47 -1.63
CA ASN A 57 16.97 9.00 -2.38
C ASN A 57 17.06 10.53 -2.47
N PRO A 58 17.24 11.11 -3.67
CA PRO A 58 17.26 12.57 -3.85
C PRO A 58 15.88 13.19 -3.60
N SER A 59 14.80 12.40 -3.67
CA SER A 59 13.45 12.80 -3.25
C SER A 59 13.30 12.95 -1.74
N ASP A 60 14.25 12.41 -0.97
CA ASP A 60 14.30 12.50 0.48
C ASP A 60 15.19 13.63 1.01
N ASP A 61 15.68 14.52 0.12
CA ASP A 61 16.34 15.79 0.41
C ASP A 61 15.36 16.78 1.06
N HIS A 62 14.81 16.36 2.19
CA HIS A 62 14.18 17.20 3.16
C HIS A 62 15.32 17.91 3.88
N PRO A 63 15.47 19.23 3.71
CA PRO A 63 16.42 19.96 4.52
C PRO A 63 16.01 19.71 5.98
N ALA A 64 16.91 19.14 6.77
CA ALA A 64 16.71 18.85 8.21
C ALA A 64 16.34 20.09 9.04
N ASN A 65 16.22 21.26 8.40
CA ASN A 65 16.00 22.58 8.95
C ASN A 65 14.70 23.26 8.49
N ASP A 66 13.75 22.53 7.87
CA ASP A 66 12.42 23.08 7.60
C ASP A 66 11.60 23.15 8.89
N ARG A 67 11.95 24.12 9.75
CA ARG A 67 11.30 24.35 11.05
C ARG A 67 9.93 25.04 10.88
N ASP A 68 9.61 25.52 9.68
CA ASP A 68 8.34 26.15 9.37
C ASP A 68 7.29 25.10 8.97
N VAL A 69 6.33 24.89 9.87
CA VAL A 69 5.20 23.98 9.69
C VAL A 69 4.40 24.29 8.43
N ARG A 70 4.36 25.56 7.98
CA ARG A 70 3.61 25.97 6.78
C ARG A 70 4.24 25.42 5.51
N VAL A 71 5.57 25.49 5.40
CA VAL A 71 6.31 24.99 4.25
C VAL A 71 6.19 23.47 4.15
N TYR A 72 6.28 22.77 5.29
CA TYR A 72 6.04 21.33 5.34
C TYR A 72 4.62 20.96 4.90
N ARG A 73 3.59 21.65 5.40
CA ARG A 73 2.18 21.41 5.03
C ARG A 73 1.97 21.60 3.53
N ASP A 74 2.49 22.68 2.97
CA ASP A 74 2.27 23.02 1.56
C ASP A 74 2.92 21.98 0.65
N ARG A 75 4.13 21.52 0.98
CA ARG A 75 4.80 20.41 0.29
C ARG A 75 4.07 19.08 0.43
N LEU A 76 3.65 18.74 1.65
CA LEU A 76 2.89 17.52 1.91
C LEU A 76 1.63 17.48 1.05
N THR A 77 0.91 18.60 0.97
CA THR A 77 -0.30 18.73 0.17
C THR A 77 0.01 18.66 -1.33
N ALA A 78 1.08 19.32 -1.78
CA ALA A 78 1.55 19.28 -3.16
C ALA A 78 1.95 17.87 -3.63
N ASN A 79 2.48 17.04 -2.73
CA ASN A 79 2.85 15.65 -3.03
C ASN A 79 1.66 14.69 -2.94
N LEU A 80 0.84 14.80 -1.89
CA LEU A 80 -0.25 13.85 -1.65
C LEU A 80 -1.43 14.04 -2.58
N LEU A 81 -1.79 15.27 -2.93
CA LEU A 81 -2.96 15.53 -3.78
C LEU A 81 -2.87 14.83 -5.16
N PRO A 82 -1.77 14.95 -5.92
CA PRO A 82 -1.63 14.22 -7.17
C PRO A 82 -1.55 12.70 -6.95
N ALA A 83 -0.88 12.23 -5.89
CA ALA A 83 -0.79 10.81 -5.56
C ALA A 83 -2.18 10.20 -5.30
N PHE A 84 -3.03 10.86 -4.51
CA PHE A 84 -4.39 10.38 -4.26
C PHE A 84 -5.25 10.36 -5.52
N ASN A 85 -5.11 11.36 -6.40
CA ASN A 85 -5.83 11.35 -7.68
C ASN A 85 -5.41 10.16 -8.55
N PHE A 86 -4.10 9.91 -8.63
CA PHE A 86 -3.54 8.76 -9.36
C PHE A 86 -4.00 7.41 -8.77
N VAL A 87 -3.97 7.28 -7.44
CA VAL A 87 -4.48 6.09 -6.75
C VAL A 87 -5.96 5.88 -7.03
N ARG A 88 -6.76 6.95 -7.04
CA ARG A 88 -8.21 6.85 -7.33
C ARG A 88 -8.46 6.30 -8.73
N GLU A 89 -7.76 6.83 -9.73
CA GLU A 89 -7.85 6.34 -11.11
C GLU A 89 -7.45 4.86 -11.22
N ARG A 90 -6.34 4.47 -10.57
CA ARG A 90 -5.88 3.07 -10.53
C ARG A 90 -6.89 2.14 -9.87
N LEU A 91 -7.50 2.57 -8.77
CA LEU A 91 -8.49 1.79 -8.04
C LEU A 91 -9.78 1.63 -8.85
N GLU A 92 -10.21 2.66 -9.57
CA GLU A 92 -11.37 2.56 -10.48
C GLU A 92 -11.13 1.49 -11.56
N ILE A 93 -9.94 1.49 -12.17
CA ILE A 93 -9.54 0.48 -13.17
C ILE A 93 -9.44 -0.91 -12.53
N ALA A 94 -8.80 -1.03 -11.36
CA ALA A 94 -8.65 -2.30 -10.67
C ALA A 94 -10.02 -2.88 -10.26
N GLN A 95 -10.93 -2.04 -9.80
CA GLN A 95 -12.30 -2.43 -9.45
C GLN A 95 -13.09 -2.89 -10.67
N GLN A 96 -13.00 -2.18 -11.79
CA GLN A 96 -13.63 -2.60 -13.05
C GLN A 96 -13.07 -3.96 -13.51
N ASN A 97 -11.74 -4.12 -13.49
CA ASN A 97 -11.10 -5.39 -13.84
C ASN A 97 -11.53 -6.53 -12.92
N GLN A 98 -11.73 -6.28 -11.63
CA GLN A 98 -12.24 -7.27 -10.68
C GLN A 98 -13.70 -7.65 -10.96
N GLN A 99 -14.54 -6.69 -11.35
CA GLN A 99 -15.94 -6.97 -11.73
C GLN A 99 -16.03 -7.81 -13.00
N GLN A 100 -15.22 -7.47 -14.02
CA GLN A 100 -15.17 -8.22 -15.28
C GLN A 100 -14.60 -9.63 -15.09
N ASN A 101 -13.61 -9.78 -14.21
CA ASN A 101 -12.98 -11.07 -13.91
C ASN A 101 -13.65 -11.83 -12.75
N HIS A 102 -14.83 -11.42 -12.26
CA HIS A 102 -15.53 -12.16 -11.21
C HIS A 102 -16.27 -13.37 -11.83
N PRO A 103 -15.73 -14.61 -11.77
CA PRO A 103 -16.28 -15.72 -12.53
C PRO A 103 -17.33 -16.51 -11.75
N THR A 104 -17.70 -16.12 -10.54
CA THR A 104 -18.46 -16.97 -9.59
C THR A 104 -19.95 -16.64 -9.46
N THR A 105 -20.42 -15.46 -9.83
CA THR A 105 -21.87 -15.17 -9.84
C THR A 105 -22.58 -15.99 -10.93
N ASP A 106 -21.96 -16.16 -12.10
CA ASP A 106 -22.58 -16.90 -13.21
C ASP A 106 -22.66 -18.41 -12.94
N ILE A 107 -21.68 -19.02 -12.27
CA ILE A 107 -21.71 -20.47 -12.00
C ILE A 107 -22.69 -20.82 -10.86
N VAL A 108 -22.79 -19.96 -9.84
CA VAL A 108 -23.74 -20.17 -8.73
C VAL A 108 -25.17 -19.87 -9.20
N GLU A 109 -25.40 -18.80 -9.98
CA GLU A 109 -26.71 -18.57 -10.61
C GLU A 109 -27.06 -19.64 -11.65
N MET A 110 -26.12 -20.11 -12.48
CA MET A 110 -26.35 -21.24 -13.40
C MET A 110 -26.69 -22.53 -12.64
N CYS A 111 -26.03 -22.83 -11.52
CA CYS A 111 -26.34 -24.00 -10.71
C CYS A 111 -27.72 -23.89 -10.03
N ILE A 112 -28.10 -22.69 -9.55
CA ILE A 112 -29.43 -22.46 -8.94
C ILE A 112 -30.53 -22.53 -10.01
N LEU A 113 -30.33 -21.95 -11.19
CA LEU A 113 -31.27 -22.01 -12.30
C LEU A 113 -31.39 -23.43 -12.89
N SER A 114 -30.30 -24.22 -12.89
CA SER A 114 -30.32 -25.62 -13.31
C SER A 114 -31.05 -26.54 -12.33
N TRP A 115 -31.17 -26.18 -11.04
CA TRP A 115 -31.89 -26.96 -10.03
C TRP A 115 -33.38 -26.61 -9.95
N ALA A 116 -33.80 -25.47 -10.51
CA ALA A 116 -35.19 -25.02 -10.55
C ALA A 116 -36.00 -25.55 -11.76
N ILE A 117 -35.36 -26.25 -12.70
CA ILE A 117 -35.99 -26.83 -13.91
C ILE A 117 -36.18 -28.36 -13.80
N LEU A 118 -35.72 -28.98 -12.71
CA LEU A 118 -36.03 -30.37 -12.33
C LEU A 118 -37.07 -30.41 -11.21
#